data_AF-A0A2R7P630-F1
#
_entry.id   AF-A0A2R7P630-F1
#
_cell.length_a   1.000
_cell.length_b   1.000
_cell.length_c   1.000
_cell.angle_alpha   90.00
_cell.angle_beta   90.00
_cell.angle_gamma   90.00
#
_symmetry.space_group_name_H-M   'P 1'
#
loop_
_entity.id
_entity.type
_entity.pdbx_description
1 polymer ?
#
loop_
_entity_poly.entity_id
_entity_poly.type
_entity_poly.pdbx_seq_one_letter_code
_entity_poly.pdbx_strand_id
1 'polypeptide(L)'
;MDTADLQPQIRADWQPLSQLVVPGLWRGTVLRITAAQWPYEPVVDLMCLESRVSDCGLSLIVCTGQKAGLTLIELPLEAKFQPDASSLSVEWLRANWGRWIYPECSVEQVLVIPQYPSNMCINHREAAASLDLQVE
;
A
#
# COMPACT_ATOMS: atom_id res chain seq x y z
N MET A 1 -12.46 -16.56 -34.99
CA MET A 1 -12.10 -15.25 -34.42
C MET A 1 -12.83 -15.18 -33.10
N ASP A 2 -12.13 -15.40 -31.99
CA ASP A 2 -12.74 -15.33 -30.67
C ASP A 2 -12.37 -13.97 -30.08
N THR A 3 -13.26 -13.01 -30.30
CA THR A 3 -13.11 -11.63 -29.89
C THR A 3 -13.38 -11.52 -28.40
N ALA A 4 -12.31 -11.31 -27.65
CA ALA A 4 -12.28 -10.24 -26.65
C ALA A 4 -13.40 -10.27 -25.57
N ASP A 5 -13.42 -11.30 -24.73
CA ASP A 5 -13.89 -11.19 -23.34
C ASP A 5 -12.79 -10.58 -22.43
N LEU A 6 -12.05 -9.61 -22.96
CA LEU A 6 -11.25 -8.72 -22.14
C LEU A 6 -12.22 -7.74 -21.49
N GLN A 7 -12.84 -8.15 -20.37
CA GLN A 7 -13.28 -7.16 -19.39
C GLN A 7 -12.11 -6.19 -19.22
N PRO A 8 -12.31 -4.87 -19.37
CA PRO A 8 -11.22 -3.92 -19.30
C PRO A 8 -10.52 -4.17 -17.98
N GLN A 9 -9.28 -4.67 -18.03
CA GLN A 9 -8.48 -4.85 -16.82
C GLN A 9 -8.31 -3.47 -16.23
N ILE A 10 -8.98 -3.22 -15.11
CA ILE A 10 -8.96 -1.91 -14.49
C ILE A 10 -7.59 -1.75 -13.85
N ARG A 11 -6.74 -1.03 -14.56
CA ARG A 11 -5.41 -0.69 -14.09
C ARG A 11 -5.54 0.50 -13.18
N ALA A 12 -5.12 0.34 -11.94
CA ALA A 12 -5.00 1.47 -11.04
C ALA A 12 -3.96 2.46 -11.62
N ASP A 13 -4.28 3.75 -11.59
CA ASP A 13 -3.43 4.81 -12.12
C ASP A 13 -2.35 5.17 -11.08
N TRP A 14 -1.30 4.35 -11.05
CA TRP A 14 -0.21 4.46 -10.10
C TRP A 14 0.66 5.70 -10.39
N GLN A 15 0.80 6.57 -9.40
CA GLN A 15 1.62 7.77 -9.49
C GLN A 15 2.85 7.67 -8.57
N PRO A 16 4.05 8.09 -9.00
CA PRO A 16 5.22 8.09 -8.12
C PRO A 16 5.01 8.97 -6.90
N LEU A 17 5.28 8.45 -5.70
CA LEU A 17 5.18 9.21 -4.46
C LEU A 17 6.09 10.44 -4.49
N SER A 18 7.24 10.40 -5.14
CA SER A 18 8.16 11.53 -5.26
C SER A 18 7.63 12.67 -6.15
N GLN A 19 6.70 12.38 -7.06
CA GLN A 19 6.14 13.34 -8.02
C GLN A 19 4.73 13.82 -7.64
N LEU A 20 4.14 13.23 -6.60
CA LEU A 20 2.80 13.56 -6.15
C LEU A 20 2.66 15.04 -5.74
N VAL A 21 1.70 15.76 -6.33
CA VAL A 21 1.50 17.21 -6.05
C VAL A 21 0.43 17.48 -4.99
N VAL A 22 -0.34 16.46 -4.59
CA VAL A 22 -1.32 16.63 -3.52
C VAL A 22 -0.61 16.75 -2.17
N PRO A 23 -1.11 17.59 -1.25
CA PRO A 23 -0.42 17.85 0.00
C PRO A 23 -0.66 16.76 1.06
N GLY A 24 -1.77 16.03 0.97
CA GLY A 24 -2.17 15.03 1.95
C GLY A 24 -2.79 13.78 1.33
N LEU A 25 -2.57 12.63 1.99
CA LEU A 25 -3.13 11.33 1.66
C LEU A 25 -4.23 10.96 2.64
N TRP A 26 -5.35 10.46 2.14
CA TRP A 26 -6.51 10.11 2.96
C TRP A 26 -6.53 8.62 3.30
N ARG A 27 -7.39 8.21 4.25
CA ARG A 27 -7.68 6.80 4.47
C ARG A 27 -8.05 6.10 3.16
N GLY A 28 -7.66 4.85 3.02
CA GLY A 28 -7.81 4.07 1.80
C GLY A 28 -6.68 4.27 0.78
N THR A 29 -5.87 5.33 0.90
CA THR A 29 -4.70 5.53 0.01
C THR A 29 -3.76 4.33 0.13
N VAL A 30 -3.33 3.81 -1.03
CA VAL A 30 -2.42 2.67 -1.11
C VAL A 30 -1.06 3.13 -1.61
N LEU A 31 -0.02 2.68 -0.93
CA LEU A 31 1.39 2.88 -1.26
C LEU A 31 1.96 1.53 -1.73
N ARG A 32 2.35 1.43 -3.00
CA ARG A 32 3.01 0.24 -3.53
C ARG A 32 4.51 0.43 -3.55
N ILE A 33 5.21 -0.43 -2.83
CA ILE A 33 6.66 -0.52 -2.86
C ILE A 33 7.03 -1.55 -3.93
N THR A 34 7.76 -1.15 -4.97
CA THR A 34 8.07 -2.00 -6.15
C THR A 34 9.40 -2.73 -6.08
N ALA A 35 10.23 -2.39 -5.09
CA ALA A 35 11.55 -2.96 -4.88
C ALA A 35 11.77 -3.28 -3.39
N ALA A 36 10.78 -3.91 -2.78
CA ALA A 36 10.89 -4.35 -1.39
C ALA A 36 11.84 -5.56 -1.29
N GLN A 37 12.43 -5.72 -0.12
CA GLN A 37 13.41 -6.76 0.19
C GLN A 37 12.94 -7.55 1.42
N TRP A 38 13.67 -8.61 1.78
CA TRP A 38 13.38 -9.37 3.00
C TRP A 38 13.20 -8.41 4.18
N PRO A 39 12.11 -8.54 4.98
CA PRO A 39 11.20 -9.69 5.09
C PRO A 39 9.94 -9.64 4.20
N TYR A 40 9.86 -8.73 3.24
CA TYR A 40 8.74 -8.61 2.31
C TYR A 40 9.04 -9.26 0.96
N GLU A 41 7.99 -9.54 0.20
CA GLU A 41 8.07 -9.87 -1.21
C GLU A 41 8.50 -8.65 -2.04
N PRO A 42 9.02 -8.84 -3.28
CA PRO A 42 9.51 -7.73 -4.11
C PRO A 42 8.52 -6.60 -4.34
N VAL A 43 7.22 -6.91 -4.32
CA VAL A 43 6.14 -5.93 -4.39
C VAL A 43 5.26 -6.07 -3.16
N VAL A 44 5.12 -4.99 -2.40
CA VAL A 44 4.25 -4.93 -1.23
C VAL A 44 3.41 -3.66 -1.28
N ASP A 45 2.12 -3.81 -1.00
CA ASP A 45 1.21 -2.70 -0.84
C ASP A 45 0.99 -2.41 0.64
N LEU A 46 1.05 -1.13 1.00
CA LEU A 46 0.63 -0.59 2.29
C LEU A 46 -0.63 0.25 2.09
N MET A 47 -1.51 0.31 3.08
CA MET A 47 -2.69 1.18 3.03
C MET A 47 -2.77 2.08 4.25
N CYS A 48 -3.13 3.33 4.02
CA CYS A 48 -3.45 4.28 5.07
C CYS A 48 -4.86 4.00 5.63
N LEU A 49 -4.98 3.85 6.95
CA LEU A 49 -6.26 3.68 7.63
C LEU A 49 -6.45 4.75 8.71
N GLU A 50 -7.70 4.94 9.11
CA GLU A 50 -8.01 5.64 10.36
C GLU A 50 -7.64 4.75 11.55
N SER A 51 -6.89 5.30 12.49
CA SER A 51 -6.53 4.64 13.74
C SER A 51 -7.08 5.42 14.93
N ARG A 52 -7.50 4.69 15.96
CA ARG A 52 -7.96 5.26 17.23
C ARG A 52 -6.85 5.33 18.28
N VAL A 53 -5.71 4.71 18.00
CA VAL A 53 -4.60 4.58 18.94
C VAL A 53 -3.37 5.39 18.51
N SER A 54 -3.28 5.78 17.25
CA SER A 54 -2.19 6.66 16.80
C SER A 54 -2.44 8.12 17.14
N ASP A 55 -1.36 8.86 17.38
CA ASP A 55 -1.42 10.26 17.81
C ASP A 55 -2.02 11.17 16.74
N CYS A 56 -1.79 10.88 15.45
CA CYS A 56 -2.38 11.66 14.35
C CYS A 56 -3.73 11.13 13.87
N GLY A 57 -4.21 10.00 14.41
CA GLY A 57 -5.45 9.33 13.99
C GLY A 57 -5.33 8.51 12.69
N LEU A 58 -4.12 8.27 12.20
CA LEU A 58 -3.84 7.46 11.01
C LEU A 58 -2.76 6.41 11.26
N SER A 59 -2.80 5.31 10.50
CA SER A 59 -1.79 4.24 10.54
C SER A 59 -1.56 3.66 9.15
N LEU A 60 -0.49 2.90 8.99
CA LEU A 60 -0.25 2.10 7.79
C LEU A 60 -0.36 0.61 8.12
N ILE A 61 -1.13 -0.13 7.33
CA ILE A 61 -1.17 -1.60 7.35
C ILE A 61 -0.52 -2.18 6.12
N VAL A 62 -0.01 -3.39 6.25
CA VAL A 62 0.46 -4.20 5.12
C VAL A 62 -0.75 -4.89 4.48
N CYS A 63 -0.91 -4.78 3.16
CA CYS A 63 -2.07 -5.30 2.43
C CYS A 63 -1.78 -6.59 1.65
N THR A 64 -0.53 -6.83 1.26
CA THR A 64 -0.17 -7.96 0.41
C THR A 64 0.99 -8.75 1.00
N GLY A 65 1.12 -10.01 0.57
CA GLY A 65 2.22 -10.87 0.97
C GLY A 65 2.03 -11.53 2.34
N GLN A 66 3.08 -12.17 2.84
CA GLN A 66 3.07 -12.94 4.10
C GLN A 66 2.76 -12.09 5.34
N LYS A 67 2.99 -10.78 5.26
CA LYS A 67 2.76 -9.83 6.35
C LYS A 67 1.40 -9.11 6.26
N ALA A 68 0.56 -9.46 5.30
CA ALA A 68 -0.74 -8.84 5.13
C ALA A 68 -1.59 -8.91 6.40
N GLY A 69 -2.27 -7.81 6.73
CA GLY A 69 -3.09 -7.66 7.93
C GLY A 69 -2.34 -7.14 9.16
N LEU A 70 -1.00 -7.03 9.11
CA LEU A 70 -0.23 -6.41 10.19
C LEU A 70 -0.24 -4.88 10.06
N THR A 71 -0.41 -4.19 11.19
CA THR A 71 -0.08 -2.77 11.30
C THR A 71 1.42 -2.62 11.19
N LEU A 72 1.88 -1.86 10.19
CA LEU A 72 3.28 -1.50 10.04
C LEU A 72 3.67 -0.46 11.08
N ILE A 73 2.87 0.60 11.20
CA ILE A 73 3.15 1.75 12.05
C ILE A 73 1.86 2.49 12.44
N GLU A 74 1.78 2.86 13.72
CA GLU A 74 0.90 3.90 14.23
C GLU A 74 1.60 5.25 14.02
N LEU A 75 1.03 6.13 13.18
CA LEU A 75 1.75 7.33 12.76
C LEU A 75 1.82 8.40 13.88
N PRO A 76 2.96 9.07 14.03
CA PRO A 76 3.12 10.10 15.05
C PRO A 76 2.39 11.40 14.67
N LEU A 77 2.18 12.29 15.64
CA LEU A 77 1.39 13.51 15.44
C LEU A 77 1.93 14.39 14.29
N GLU A 78 3.24 14.50 14.14
CA GLU A 78 3.89 15.29 13.08
C GLU A 78 3.66 14.76 11.66
N ALA A 79 3.18 13.52 11.52
CA ALA A 79 2.81 12.96 10.21
C ALA A 79 1.52 13.58 9.66
N LYS A 80 0.70 14.22 10.51
CA LYS A 80 -0.55 14.84 10.11
C LYS A 80 -0.31 16.04 9.20
N PHE A 81 -1.05 16.14 8.09
CA PHE A 81 -0.98 17.31 7.21
C PHE A 81 -1.55 18.57 7.86
N GLN A 82 -2.71 18.48 8.50
CA GLN A 82 -3.35 19.59 9.21
C GLN A 82 -4.02 19.10 10.50
N PRO A 83 -4.06 19.92 11.57
CA PRO A 83 -4.64 19.53 12.86
C PRO A 83 -6.08 18.99 12.76
N ASP A 84 -6.89 19.57 11.87
CA ASP A 84 -8.31 19.22 11.71
C ASP A 84 -8.58 18.22 10.57
N ALA A 85 -7.55 17.80 9.83
CA ALA A 85 -7.69 16.87 8.71
C ALA A 85 -7.15 15.48 9.05
N SER A 86 -7.96 14.44 8.84
CA SER A 86 -7.51 13.03 8.90
C SER A 86 -6.76 12.64 7.62
N SER A 87 -5.68 13.36 7.32
CA SER A 87 -4.80 13.10 6.17
C SER A 87 -3.32 13.12 6.54
N LEU A 88 -2.57 12.18 5.97
CA LEU A 88 -1.12 12.03 6.11
C LEU A 88 -0.40 13.03 5.21
N SER A 89 0.55 13.80 5.76
CA SER A 89 1.37 14.75 4.99
C SER A 89 2.28 14.03 3.99
N VAL A 90 2.16 14.38 2.71
CA VAL A 90 3.03 13.84 1.65
C VAL A 90 4.48 14.27 1.84
N GLU A 91 4.69 15.52 2.26
CA GLU A 91 6.03 16.03 2.56
C GLU A 91 6.67 15.27 3.73
N TRP A 92 5.91 15.08 4.82
CA TRP A 92 6.39 14.31 5.97
C TRP A 92 6.74 12.89 5.54
N LEU A 93 5.84 12.22 4.80
CA LEU A 93 6.04 10.84 4.36
C LEU A 93 7.33 10.69 3.55
N ARG A 94 7.63 11.62 2.63
CA ARG A 94 8.87 11.63 1.85
C ARG A 94 10.10 11.84 2.71
N ALA A 95 10.08 12.84 3.58
CA ALA A 95 11.21 13.19 4.43
C ALA A 95 11.53 12.11 5.49
N ASN A 96 10.50 11.36 5.91
CA ASN A 96 10.57 10.41 7.01
C ASN A 96 10.54 8.95 6.57
N TRP A 97 10.44 8.68 5.26
CA TRP A 97 10.28 7.35 4.69
C TRP A 97 11.28 6.33 5.25
N GLY A 98 12.57 6.60 5.08
CA GLY A 98 13.61 5.66 5.51
C GLY A 98 13.72 5.51 7.03
N ARG A 99 13.24 6.50 7.79
CA ARG A 99 13.29 6.46 9.26
C ARG A 99 12.13 5.67 9.85
N TRP A 100 10.92 5.84 9.30
CA TRP A 100 9.69 5.37 9.93
C TRP A 100 9.01 4.24 9.16
N ILE A 101 9.18 4.18 7.85
CA ILE A 101 8.42 3.27 6.99
C ILE A 101 9.31 2.13 6.52
N TYR A 102 10.34 2.43 5.72
CA TYR A 102 11.19 1.39 5.17
C TYR A 102 12.60 1.90 4.78
N PRO A 103 13.63 1.72 5.63
CA PRO A 103 14.99 2.20 5.35
C PRO A 103 15.65 1.58 4.12
N GLU A 104 15.35 0.30 3.84
CA GLU A 104 16.01 -0.48 2.78
C GLU A 104 15.43 -0.19 1.38
N CYS A 105 14.36 0.60 1.28
CA CYS A 105 13.73 0.94 0.01
C CYS A 105 13.58 2.46 -0.13
N SER A 106 14.05 3.00 -1.27
CA SER A 106 13.92 4.43 -1.57
C SER A 106 12.48 4.82 -1.82
N VAL A 107 12.11 6.04 -1.41
CA VAL A 107 10.80 6.66 -1.71
C VAL A 107 10.54 6.76 -3.22
N GLU A 108 11.59 6.78 -4.05
CA GLU A 108 11.48 6.78 -5.52
C GLU A 108 10.92 5.47 -6.09
N GLN A 109 10.93 4.39 -5.29
CA GLN A 109 10.37 3.07 -5.63
C GLN A 109 8.95 2.88 -5.08
N VAL A 110 8.30 3.99 -4.71
CA VAL A 110 6.96 3.98 -4.12
C VAL A 110 5.97 4.62 -5.09
N LEU A 111 4.91 3.87 -5.39
CA LEU A 111 3.79 4.32 -6.20
C LEU A 111 2.57 4.52 -5.29
N VAL A 112 1.66 5.40 -5.70
CA VAL A 112 0.47 5.78 -4.92
C VAL A 112 -0.77 5.68 -5.79
N ILE A 113 -1.86 5.18 -5.18
CA ILE A 113 -3.22 5.32 -5.69
C ILE A 113 -4.14 5.79 -4.55
N PRO A 114 -5.19 6.59 -4.83
CA PRO A 114 -6.11 7.07 -3.80
C PRO A 114 -6.85 5.94 -3.05
N GLN A 115 -7.12 4.84 -3.75
CA GLN A 115 -7.76 3.64 -3.23
C GLN A 115 -7.63 2.52 -4.25
N TYR A 116 -7.74 1.26 -3.82
CA TYR A 116 -7.92 0.18 -4.76
C TYR A 116 -9.19 0.40 -5.60
N PRO A 117 -9.16 0.11 -6.92
CA PRO A 117 -10.36 0.11 -7.73
C PRO A 117 -11.38 -0.88 -7.14
N SER A 118 -12.61 -0.42 -6.91
CA SER A 118 -13.69 -1.27 -6.35
C SER A 118 -14.08 -2.43 -7.27
N ASN A 119 -13.70 -2.34 -8.53
CA ASN A 119 -13.92 -3.30 -9.61
C ASN A 119 -12.62 -3.99 -10.02
N MET A 120 -11.64 -4.07 -9.11
CA MET A 120 -10.44 -4.87 -9.32
C MET A 120 -10.83 -6.35 -9.45
N CYS A 121 -10.54 -6.95 -10.60
CA CYS A 121 -10.69 -8.38 -10.81
C CYS A 121 -9.65 -9.12 -9.97
N ILE A 122 -10.08 -9.77 -8.89
CA ILE A 122 -9.27 -10.79 -8.23
C ILE A 122 -9.49 -12.05 -9.05
N ASN A 123 -8.52 -12.40 -9.89
CA ASN A 123 -8.54 -13.71 -10.53
C ASN A 123 -8.61 -14.74 -9.41
N HIS A 124 -9.63 -15.61 -9.44
CA HIS A 124 -9.60 -16.81 -8.62
C HIS A 124 -8.28 -17.49 -8.95
N ARG A 125 -7.42 -17.67 -7.93
CA ARG A 125 -6.25 -18.52 -8.07
C ARG A 125 -6.79 -19.82 -8.65
N GLU A 126 -6.37 -20.21 -9.86
CA GLU A 126 -6.49 -21.62 -10.24
C GLU A 126 -5.92 -22.37 -9.05
N ALA A 127 -6.75 -23.21 -8.42
CA ALA A 127 -6.42 -23.87 -7.17
C ALA A 127 -4.98 -24.33 -7.31
N ALA A 128 -4.07 -23.78 -6.49
CA ALA A 128 -2.68 -24.20 -6.52
C ALA A 128 -2.76 -25.71 -6.37
N ALA A 129 -2.39 -26.44 -7.44
CA ALA A 129 -2.57 -27.89 -7.53
C ALA A 129 -2.16 -28.42 -6.17
N SER A 130 -3.13 -29.00 -5.45
CA SER A 130 -2.94 -29.44 -4.08
C SER A 130 -1.57 -30.09 -4.03
N LEU A 131 -0.62 -29.48 -3.33
CA LEU A 131 0.58 -30.20 -2.96
C LEU A 131 0.02 -31.28 -2.05
N ASP A 132 -0.21 -32.46 -2.62
CA ASP A 132 -0.54 -33.66 -1.90
C ASP A 132 0.46 -33.72 -0.77
N LEU A 133 0.01 -33.38 0.44
CA LEU A 133 0.71 -33.67 1.66
C LEU A 133 0.76 -35.18 1.71
N GLN A 134 1.80 -35.75 1.12
CA GLN A 134 2.22 -37.11 1.40
C GLN A 134 2.68 -37.08 2.85
N VAL A 135 1.74 -37.40 3.73
CA VAL A 135 2.02 -37.79 5.10
C VAL A 135 2.66 -39.18 4.99
N GLU A 136 3.99 -39.23 5.18
CA GLU A 136 4.69 -40.49 5.48
C GLU A 136 4.31 -41.01 6.87
#